data_AF-A0A078B2Z5-F1
#
_entry.id   AF-A0A078B2Z5-F1
#
_cell.length_a   1.000
_cell.length_b   1.000
_cell.length_c   1.000
_cell.angle_alpha   90.00
_cell.angle_beta   90.00
_cell.angle_gamma   90.00
#
_symmetry.space_group_name_H-M   'P 1'
#
loop_
_entity.id
_entity.type
_entity.pdbx_description
1 polymer ?
#
loop_
_entity_poly.entity_id
_entity_poly.type
_entity_poly.pdbx_seq_one_letter_code
_entity_poly.pdbx_strand_id
1 'polypeptide(L)'
;MLFAVFVNIGNAVIAGTMYNPQDPIQYKFDSYQYKLMIIMAFNSTLGNMMPILAVKFDKASRIASVNFLLVLMCYLGDIYIFGYSTHLLEIIGAAIIIGCSAVTMLLKYTSNTQ
;
A
#
# COMPACT_ATOMS: atom_id res chain seq x y z
N MET A 1 0.49 0.77 -20.07
CA MET A 1 0.90 0.86 -18.64
C MET A 1 1.17 2.30 -18.22
N LEU A 2 2.05 3.05 -18.91
CA LEU A 2 2.20 4.50 -18.72
C LEU A 2 0.86 5.27 -18.82
N PHE A 3 0.03 4.89 -19.80
CA PHE A 3 -1.29 5.48 -20.02
C PHE A 3 -2.26 5.33 -18.83
N ALA A 4 -2.20 4.22 -18.08
CA ALA A 4 -3.06 4.03 -16.91
C ALA A 4 -2.61 4.90 -15.72
N VAL A 5 -1.31 5.15 -15.60
CA VAL A 5 -0.75 6.09 -14.60
C VAL A 5 -1.17 7.52 -14.95
N PHE A 6 -1.04 7.93 -16.22
CA PHE A 6 -1.51 9.24 -16.68
C PHE A 6 -3.02 9.43 -16.56
N VAL A 7 -3.82 8.39 -16.83
CA VAL A 7 -5.28 8.43 -16.67
C VAL A 7 -5.70 8.49 -15.19
N ASN A 8 -5.00 7.80 -14.29
CA ASN A 8 -5.29 7.89 -12.84
C ASN A 8 -4.88 9.24 -12.25
N ILE A 9 -3.70 9.76 -12.63
CA ILE A 9 -3.27 11.11 -12.23
C ILE A 9 -4.21 12.15 -12.84
N GLY A 10 -4.61 11.98 -14.10
CA GLY A 10 -5.59 12.82 -14.78
C GLY A 10 -6.94 12.81 -14.09
N ASN A 11 -7.48 11.64 -13.73
CA ASN A 11 -8.74 11.51 -12.99
C ASN A 11 -8.65 12.09 -11.57
N ALA A 12 -7.51 11.97 -10.88
CA ALA A 12 -7.32 12.60 -9.57
C ALA A 12 -7.29 14.14 -9.66
N VAL A 13 -6.66 14.69 -10.69
CA VAL A 13 -6.65 16.14 -10.98
C VAL A 13 -8.03 16.63 -11.42
N ILE A 14 -8.74 15.84 -12.22
CA ILE A 14 -10.09 16.15 -12.69
C ILE A 14 -11.11 16.04 -11.55
N ALA A 15 -11.02 15.03 -10.67
CA ALA A 15 -11.86 14.95 -9.47
C ALA A 15 -11.60 16.10 -8.48
N GLY A 16 -10.37 16.60 -8.40
CA GLY A 16 -10.04 17.82 -7.66
C GLY A 16 -10.58 19.12 -8.28
N THR A 17 -11.03 19.08 -9.54
CA THR A 17 -11.53 20.26 -10.30
C THR A 17 -12.99 20.14 -10.73
N MET A 18 -13.60 18.96 -10.65
CA MET A 18 -15.02 18.72 -10.95
C MET A 18 -15.90 19.13 -9.77
N TYR A 19 -16.12 20.44 -9.73
CA TYR A 19 -17.12 21.12 -8.93
C TYR A 19 -18.54 20.73 -9.38
N ASN A 20 -19.24 19.92 -8.59
CA ASN A 20 -20.69 19.78 -8.70
C ASN A 20 -21.34 20.89 -7.82
N PRO A 21 -22.07 21.85 -8.40
CA PRO A 21 -22.51 23.07 -7.71
C PRO A 21 -23.62 22.88 -6.66
N GLN A 22 -24.04 21.64 -6.35
CA GLN A 22 -25.25 21.40 -5.55
C GLN A 22 -25.06 21.16 -4.04
N ASP A 23 -23.86 21.33 -3.48
CA ASP A 23 -23.66 21.65 -2.04
C ASP A 23 -22.14 21.86 -1.76
N PRO A 24 -21.62 23.10 -1.59
CA PRO A 24 -20.19 23.28 -1.48
C PRO A 24 -19.72 23.28 -0.02
N ILE A 25 -19.28 22.12 0.47
CA ILE A 25 -18.16 22.13 1.41
C ILE A 25 -16.97 22.67 0.60
N GLN A 26 -16.71 23.97 0.70
CA GLN A 26 -15.57 24.60 0.05
C GLN A 26 -14.28 24.10 0.71
N TYR A 27 -13.72 23.01 0.17
CA TYR A 27 -12.38 22.58 0.55
C TYR A 27 -11.38 23.61 0.04
N LYS A 28 -10.97 24.52 0.93
CA LYS A 28 -9.84 25.41 0.69
C LYS A 28 -8.56 24.59 0.73
N PHE A 29 -8.24 23.96 -0.39
CA PHE A 29 -7.00 23.21 -0.53
C PHE A 29 -5.82 24.17 -0.58
N ASP A 30 -4.93 24.06 0.41
CA ASP A 30 -3.67 24.79 0.42
C ASP A 30 -2.67 24.18 -0.59
N SER A 31 -1.71 24.97 -1.06
CA SER A 31 -0.67 24.54 -2.00
C SER A 31 0.10 23.32 -1.49
N TYR A 32 0.27 23.21 -0.18
CA TYR A 32 0.89 22.06 0.48
C TYR A 32 0.06 20.78 0.34
N GLN A 33 -1.26 20.86 0.49
CA GLN A 33 -2.16 19.71 0.37
C GLN A 33 -2.19 19.16 -1.07
N TYR A 34 -2.10 20.05 -2.07
CA TYR A 34 -2.00 19.65 -3.47
C TYR A 34 -0.73 18.84 -3.77
N LYS A 35 0.42 19.27 -3.22
CA LYS A 35 1.69 18.54 -3.36
C LYS A 35 1.63 17.16 -2.71
N LEU A 36 1.06 17.07 -1.51
CA LEU A 36 0.85 15.80 -0.80
C LEU A 36 -0.04 14.85 -1.61
N MET A 37 -1.13 15.35 -2.19
CA MET A 37 -2.06 14.55 -2.99
C MET A 37 -1.39 13.94 -4.22
N ILE A 38 -0.52 14.69 -4.91
CA ILE A 38 0.26 14.17 -6.05
C ILE A 38 1.21 13.06 -5.60
N ILE A 39 1.93 13.27 -4.50
CA ILE A 39 2.88 12.27 -3.95
C ILE A 39 2.14 10.99 -3.54
N MET A 40 0.99 11.13 -2.85
CA MET A 40 0.16 9.99 -2.48
C MET A 40 -0.40 9.24 -3.69
N ALA A 41 -0.89 9.97 -4.71
CA ALA A 41 -1.43 9.37 -5.93
C ALA A 41 -0.36 8.56 -6.68
N PHE A 42 0.85 9.11 -6.79
CA PHE A 42 1.96 8.42 -7.44
C PHE A 42 2.38 7.15 -6.68
N ASN A 43 2.58 7.26 -5.36
CA ASN A 43 2.97 6.11 -4.53
C ASN A 43 1.89 5.03 -4.48
N SER A 44 0.61 5.41 -4.39
CA SER A 44 -0.52 4.47 -4.42
C SER A 44 -0.61 3.73 -5.76
N THR A 45 -0.36 4.43 -6.87
CA THR A 45 -0.37 3.80 -8.20
C THR A 45 0.74 2.77 -8.35
N LEU A 46 1.96 3.10 -7.89
CA LEU A 46 3.08 2.15 -7.88
C LEU A 46 2.83 0.97 -6.93
N GLY A 47 2.31 1.25 -5.73
CA GLY A 47 1.98 0.27 -4.71
C GLY A 47 0.94 -0.75 -5.18
N ASN A 48 -0.03 -0.33 -5.99
CA ASN A 48 -1.03 -1.23 -6.57
C ASN A 48 -0.52 -1.99 -7.81
N MET A 49 0.42 -1.43 -8.57
CA MET A 49 0.96 -2.07 -9.77
C MET A 49 1.96 -3.19 -9.45
N MET A 50 2.77 -3.01 -8.39
CA MET A 50 3.82 -3.97 -7.98
C MET A 50 3.27 -5.37 -7.64
N PRO A 51 2.21 -5.54 -6.83
CA PRO A 51 1.62 -6.85 -6.54
C PRO A 51 1.04 -7.52 -7.78
N ILE A 52 0.40 -6.75 -8.67
CA ILE A 52 -0.18 -7.27 -9.92
C ILE A 52 0.90 -7.85 -10.83
N LEU A 53 2.05 -7.18 -10.94
CA LEU A 53 3.22 -7.69 -11.66
C LEU A 53 3.80 -8.93 -10.96
N ALA A 54 3.87 -8.93 -9.64
CA ALA A 54 4.40 -10.06 -8.87
C ALA A 54 3.60 -11.37 -9.09
N VAL A 55 2.27 -11.28 -9.28
CA VAL A 55 1.40 -12.45 -9.55
C VAL A 55 1.77 -13.16 -10.86
N LYS A 56 2.42 -12.48 -11.80
CA LYS A 56 2.89 -13.12 -13.04
C LYS A 56 4.10 -14.02 -12.83
N PHE A 57 4.89 -13.78 -11.77
CA PHE A 57 6.16 -14.48 -11.53
C PHE A 57 6.10 -15.48 -10.37
N ASP A 58 5.11 -15.35 -9.47
CA ASP A 58 4.99 -16.22 -8.30
C ASP A 58 3.52 -16.63 -8.02
N LYS A 59 3.32 -17.71 -7.26
CA LYS A 59 1.99 -18.21 -6.86
C LYS A 59 1.29 -17.17 -5.98
N ALA A 60 -0.03 -16.99 -6.19
CA ALA A 60 -0.86 -16.04 -5.44
C ALA A 60 -0.74 -16.18 -3.91
N SER A 61 -0.59 -17.40 -3.40
CA SER A 61 -0.40 -17.67 -1.96
C SER A 61 0.85 -17.02 -1.36
N ARG A 62 1.97 -16.94 -2.10
CA ARG A 62 3.21 -16.31 -1.62
C ARG A 62 3.11 -14.79 -1.63
N ILE A 63 2.39 -14.26 -2.61
CA ILE A 63 2.18 -12.82 -2.72
C ILE A 63 1.26 -12.33 -1.61
N ALA A 64 0.27 -13.13 -1.21
CA ALA A 64 -0.55 -12.84 -0.05
C ALA A 64 0.30 -12.73 1.24
N SER A 65 1.25 -13.64 1.48
CA SER A 65 2.11 -13.56 2.68
C SER A 65 3.11 -12.41 2.66
N VAL A 66 3.59 -12.02 1.48
CA VAL A 66 4.39 -10.79 1.31
C VAL A 66 3.55 -9.53 1.51
N ASN A 67 2.28 -9.54 1.10
CA ASN A 67 1.37 -8.41 1.34
C ASN A 67 1.06 -8.23 2.84
N PHE A 68 0.92 -9.33 3.60
CA PHE A 68 0.83 -9.25 5.05
C PHE A 68 2.11 -8.68 5.69
N LEU A 69 3.29 -9.03 5.16
CA LEU A 69 4.55 -8.46 5.60
C LEU A 69 4.66 -6.95 5.28
N LEU A 70 4.10 -6.50 4.15
CA LEU A 70 4.02 -5.09 3.81
C LEU A 70 3.19 -4.31 4.85
N VAL A 71 2.05 -4.86 5.27
CA VAL A 71 1.21 -4.25 6.33
C VAL A 71 2.01 -4.08 7.63
N LEU A 72 2.82 -5.08 8.00
CA LEU A 72 3.71 -4.98 9.15
C LEU A 72 4.74 -3.86 8.99
N MET A 73 5.35 -3.73 7.81
CA MET A 73 6.35 -2.68 7.56
C MET A 73 5.72 -1.28 7.59
N CYS A 74 4.51 -1.10 7.06
CA CYS A 74 3.76 0.15 7.19
C CYS A 74 3.50 0.48 8.66
N TYR A 75 3.05 -0.49 9.45
CA TYR A 75 2.80 -0.32 10.86
C TYR A 75 4.07 0.07 11.66
N LEU A 76 5.20 -0.59 11.40
CA LEU A 76 6.49 -0.22 12.00
C LEU A 76 6.95 1.18 11.57
N GLY A 77 6.70 1.56 10.32
CA GLY A 77 6.95 2.91 9.82
C GLY A 77 6.14 3.97 10.54
N ASP A 78 4.86 3.70 10.81
CA ASP A 78 3.98 4.61 11.54
C ASP A 78 4.44 4.80 12.99
N ILE A 79 4.85 3.73 13.67
CA ILE A 79 5.45 3.83 15.02
C ILE A 79 6.73 4.67 14.98
N TYR A 80 7.60 4.44 13.99
CA TYR A 80 8.88 5.13 13.89
C TYR A 80 8.72 6.63 13.59
N ILE A 81 7.79 7.00 12.70
CA ILE A 81 7.58 8.39 12.26
C ILE A 81 6.74 9.18 13.27
N PHE A 82 5.67 8.59 13.79
CA PHE A 82 4.71 9.29 14.65
C PHE A 82 4.91 9.03 16.15
N GLY A 83 5.77 8.08 16.51
CA GLY A 83 6.10 7.78 17.92
C GLY A 83 4.93 7.18 18.70
N TYR A 84 4.04 6.43 18.04
CA TYR A 84 2.89 5.83 18.71
C TYR A 84 3.31 4.79 19.76
N SER A 85 2.61 4.78 20.90
CA SER A 85 2.79 3.77 21.94
C SER A 85 2.17 2.45 21.49
N THR A 86 3.01 1.42 21.35
CA THR A 86 2.57 0.10 20.90
C THR A 86 1.85 -0.66 22.02
N HIS A 87 0.68 -1.23 21.72
CA HIS A 87 0.01 -2.16 22.62
C HIS A 87 0.54 -3.59 22.44
N LEU A 88 0.50 -4.38 23.52
CA LEU A 88 0.93 -5.79 23.51
C LEU A 88 0.20 -6.63 22.45
N LEU A 89 -1.06 -6.31 22.15
CA LEU A 89 -1.84 -7.03 21.13
C LEU A 89 -1.25 -6.87 19.73
N GLU A 90 -0.72 -5.69 19.40
CA GLU A 90 -0.13 -5.39 18.10
C GLU A 90 1.22 -6.10 17.92
N ILE A 91 1.99 -6.23 19.01
CA ILE A 91 3.25 -6.97 19.04
C ILE A 91 3.00 -8.47 18.78
N ILE A 92 1.96 -9.04 19.39
CA ILE A 92 1.57 -10.44 19.16
C ILE A 92 1.12 -10.64 17.71
N GLY A 93 0.30 -9.72 17.17
CA GLY A 93 -0.11 -9.75 15.77
C GLY A 93 1.07 -9.70 14.80
N ALA A 94 2.05 -8.83 15.07
CA ALA A 94 3.29 -8.73 14.31
C ALA A 94 4.09 -10.04 14.31
N ALA A 95 4.24 -10.68 15.48
CA ALA A 95 4.94 -11.95 15.61
C ALA A 95 4.27 -13.07 14.79
N ILE A 96 2.93 -13.12 14.78
CA ILE A 96 2.16 -14.09 13.99
C ILE A 96 2.37 -13.87 12.49
N ILE A 97 2.35 -12.61 12.03
CA ILE A 97 2.60 -12.27 10.61
C ILE A 97 3.99 -12.72 10.19
N ILE A 98 5.03 -12.40 10.98
CA ILE A 98 6.42 -12.82 10.70
C ILE A 98 6.51 -14.35 10.62
N GLY A 99 5.91 -15.07 11.59
CA GLY A 99 5.90 -16.53 11.60
C GLY A 99 5.23 -17.13 10.36
N CYS A 100 4.07 -16.61 9.97
CA CYS A 100 3.33 -17.06 8.80
C CYS A 100 4.11 -16.83 7.49
N SER A 101 4.76 -15.66 7.35
CA SER A 101 5.60 -15.33 6.20
C SER A 101 6.86 -16.21 6.15
N ALA A 102 7.47 -16.54 7.29
CA ALA A 102 8.62 -17.44 7.37
C ALA A 102 8.27 -18.86 6.93
N VAL A 103 7.15 -19.42 7.42
CA VAL A 103 6.69 -20.78 7.05
C VAL A 103 6.39 -20.87 5.55
N THR A 104 5.73 -19.88 4.97
CA THR A 104 5.44 -19.86 3.52
C THR A 104 6.70 -19.76 2.67
N MET A 105 7.76 -19.07 3.13
CA MET A 105 9.08 -19.10 2.49
C MET A 105 9.75 -20.47 2.62
N LEU A 106 9.68 -21.09 3.79
CA LEU A 106 10.33 -22.38 4.06
C LEU A 106 9.73 -23.50 3.21
N LEU A 107 8.39 -23.51 3.06
CA LEU A 107 7.69 -24.44 2.16
C LEU A 107 8.11 -24.29 0.68
N LYS A 108 8.49 -23.10 0.22
CA LYS A 108 9.02 -22.89 -1.13
C LYS A 108 10.38 -23.58 -1.32
N TYR A 109 11.26 -23.52 -0.33
CA TYR A 109 12.56 -24.18 -0.39
C TYR A 109 12.43 -25.70 -0.39
N THR A 110 11.54 -26.25 0.44
CA THR A 110 11.28 -27.70 0.47
C THR A 110 10.62 -28.19 -0.83
N SER A 111 9.68 -27.43 -1.40
CA SER A 111 8.97 -27.82 -2.64
C SER A 111 9.81 -27.73 -3.91
N ASN A 112 10.94 -27.01 -3.92
CA ASN A 112 11.86 -26.91 -5.07
C ASN A 112 12.98 -27.96 -5.04
N THR A 113 12.97 -28.88 -4.06
CA THR A 113 13.96 -29.96 -3.94
C THR A 113 13.48 -31.26 -4.62
N GLN A 114 12.46 -31.18 -5.47
CA GLN A 114 12.00 -32.23 -6.40
C GLN A 114 12.00 -31.68 -7.82
#